data_AF-A0A2E1ZSE8-F1
#
_entry.id   AF-A0A2E1ZSE8-F1
#
_cell.length_a   1.000
_cell.length_b   1.000
_cell.length_c   1.000
_cell.angle_alpha   90.00
_cell.angle_beta   90.00
_cell.angle_gamma   90.00
#
_symmetry.space_group_name_H-M   'P 1'
#
loop_
_entity.id
_entity.type
_entity.pdbx_description
1 polymer ?
#
loop_
_entity_poly.entity_id
_entity_poly.type
_entity_poly.pdbx_seq_one_letter_code
_entity_poly.pdbx_strand_id
1 'polypeptide(L)'
;MIRVILPLIFCSLTFPQDEYLITINATSYSDWVYYSLSTHSIIDCDHDGLICENESQWDLAFQRKHIKTNSGLSGSGSGGAYVDSSMVWSEEWVNINEAPDGAGWLEDTIANDFYDLQTHTFVEGFKNPALNSWGWFDETYTLNPTNYVLFVKSASGLDIFKFWPYNYYIDGSGGLISIRYQALNCNINGDINSDTFVNILDVVAIVNNVVSESDYYEQCADYNSDAAVNILDVVAIVSSIVN
;
A
#
# COMPACT_ATOMS: atom_id res chain seq x y z
N MET A 1 26.20 -51.69 16.00
CA MET A 1 25.52 -50.50 16.55
C MET A 1 25.18 -49.61 15.35
N ILE A 2 23.95 -49.72 14.82
CA ILE A 2 23.52 -49.02 13.60
C ILE A 2 23.09 -47.60 13.99
N ARG A 3 23.77 -46.58 13.47
CA ARG A 3 23.36 -45.18 13.62
C ARG A 3 22.37 -44.84 12.51
N VAL A 4 21.10 -44.67 12.88
CA VAL A 4 20.08 -44.12 12.00
C VAL A 4 20.22 -42.60 12.05
N ILE A 5 20.64 -41.98 10.94
CA ILE A 5 20.66 -40.54 10.78
C ILE A 5 19.27 -40.13 10.29
N LEU A 6 18.51 -39.48 11.16
CA LEU A 6 17.20 -38.90 10.83
C LEU A 6 17.47 -37.55 10.14
N PRO A 7 17.08 -37.35 8.87
CA PRO A 7 17.22 -36.05 8.25
C PRO A 7 16.20 -35.10 8.89
N LEU A 8 16.68 -34.06 9.58
CA LEU A 8 15.85 -32.91 9.93
C LEU A 8 15.55 -32.17 8.63
N ILE A 9 14.32 -32.32 8.14
CA ILE A 9 13.80 -31.47 7.08
C ILE A 9 13.46 -30.14 7.76
N PHE A 10 14.32 -29.14 7.58
CA PHE A 10 13.97 -27.75 7.86
C PHE A 10 12.92 -27.35 6.82
N CYS A 11 11.65 -27.39 7.22
CA CYS A 11 10.58 -26.73 6.47
C CYS A 11 10.70 -25.24 6.81
N SER A 12 11.35 -24.47 5.93
CA SER A 12 11.32 -23.01 5.98
C SER A 12 9.87 -22.58 5.77
N LEU A 13 9.21 -22.10 6.82
CA LEU A 13 7.95 -21.39 6.72
C LEU A 13 8.28 -20.02 6.12
N THR A 14 8.23 -19.91 4.80
CA THR A 14 8.04 -18.60 4.18
C THR A 14 6.67 -18.11 4.60
N PHE A 15 6.59 -17.04 5.40
CA PHE A 15 5.31 -16.37 5.61
C PHE A 15 4.91 -15.77 4.27
N PRO A 16 3.86 -16.26 3.60
CA PRO A 16 3.42 -15.62 2.37
C PRO A 16 3.00 -14.21 2.74
N GLN A 17 3.51 -13.24 1.99
CA GLN A 17 2.94 -11.91 2.00
C GLN A 17 1.49 -12.03 1.55
N ASP A 18 0.55 -11.69 2.42
CA ASP A 18 -0.87 -11.82 2.10
C ASP A 18 -1.24 -10.77 1.05
N GLU A 19 -1.56 -11.26 -0.13
CA GLU A 19 -2.13 -10.49 -1.22
C GLU A 19 -3.65 -10.40 -1.03
N TYR A 20 -4.18 -9.20 -1.15
CA TYR A 20 -5.60 -8.93 -1.00
C TYR A 20 -6.22 -8.51 -2.32
N LEU A 21 -7.26 -9.24 -2.76
CA LEU A 21 -8.11 -8.87 -3.89
C LEU A 21 -9.53 -8.61 -3.38
N ILE A 22 -10.05 -7.42 -3.66
CA ILE A 22 -11.40 -7.04 -3.26
C ILE A 22 -12.05 -6.15 -4.33
N THR A 23 -13.37 -6.21 -4.42
CA THR A 23 -14.16 -5.25 -5.19
C THR A 23 -14.93 -4.33 -4.24
N ILE A 24 -14.70 -3.03 -4.37
CA ILE A 24 -15.36 -2.00 -3.58
C ILE A 24 -16.56 -1.46 -4.35
N ASN A 25 -17.71 -1.43 -3.70
CA ASN A 25 -18.93 -0.85 -4.27
C ASN A 25 -18.97 0.67 -4.10
N ALA A 26 -18.30 1.38 -5.00
CA ALA A 26 -18.24 2.84 -5.05
C ALA A 26 -19.23 3.41 -6.08
N THR A 27 -20.42 2.82 -6.25
CA THR A 27 -21.36 3.26 -7.29
C THR A 27 -21.98 4.63 -7.01
N SER A 28 -21.99 5.11 -5.76
CA SER A 28 -22.60 6.38 -5.39
C SER A 28 -21.86 7.58 -6.01
N TYR A 29 -22.63 8.61 -6.38
CA TYR A 29 -22.10 9.91 -6.83
C TYR A 29 -21.92 10.90 -5.69
N SER A 30 -22.35 10.57 -4.46
CA SER A 30 -22.25 11.44 -3.28
C SER A 30 -21.53 10.77 -2.11
N ASP A 31 -21.67 9.46 -1.98
CA ASP A 31 -21.24 8.75 -0.78
C ASP A 31 -19.90 8.07 -1.00
N TRP A 32 -19.04 8.19 0.01
CA TRP A 32 -17.73 7.55 0.05
C TRP A 32 -17.83 6.21 0.78
N VAL A 33 -17.21 5.18 0.22
CA VAL A 33 -16.97 3.92 0.93
C VAL A 33 -15.57 3.94 1.52
N TYR A 34 -15.49 3.93 2.85
CA TYR A 34 -14.23 3.96 3.60
C TYR A 34 -13.67 2.56 3.80
N TYR A 35 -12.36 2.42 3.70
CA TYR A 35 -11.66 1.14 3.74
C TYR A 35 -10.40 1.24 4.60
N SER A 36 -10.20 0.25 5.47
CA SER A 36 -8.95 0.08 6.22
C SER A 36 -8.10 -1.00 5.56
N LEU A 37 -6.89 -0.64 5.17
CA LEU A 37 -5.88 -1.55 4.64
C LEU A 37 -5.31 -2.43 5.76
N SER A 38 -5.32 -1.97 7.01
CA SER A 38 -4.83 -2.74 8.17
C SER A 38 -5.77 -3.87 8.60
N THR A 39 -7.10 -3.65 8.53
CA THR A 39 -8.10 -4.65 8.89
C THR A 39 -8.72 -5.34 7.67
N HIS A 40 -8.29 -4.95 6.46
CA HIS A 40 -8.76 -5.46 5.18
C HIS A 40 -10.29 -5.36 4.99
N SER A 41 -10.93 -4.36 5.59
CA SER A 41 -12.38 -4.26 5.66
C SER A 41 -12.91 -2.86 5.36
N ILE A 42 -14.15 -2.81 4.87
CA ILE A 42 -14.94 -1.58 4.78
C ILE A 42 -15.26 -1.11 6.20
N ILE A 43 -15.20 0.20 6.43
CA ILE A 43 -15.63 0.83 7.68
C ILE A 43 -17.11 1.18 7.60
N ASP A 44 -17.87 0.77 8.60
CA ASP A 44 -19.28 1.13 8.76
C ASP A 44 -19.38 2.54 9.37
N CYS A 45 -19.56 3.53 8.50
CA CYS A 45 -19.66 4.95 8.88
C CYS A 45 -21.07 5.34 9.34
N ASP A 46 -22.08 4.51 9.09
CA ASP A 46 -23.47 4.82 9.45
C ASP A 46 -23.83 4.34 10.86
N HIS A 47 -22.95 3.54 11.48
CA HIS A 47 -23.12 3.08 12.85
C HIS A 47 -22.81 4.20 13.86
N ASP A 48 -23.68 4.37 14.86
CA ASP A 48 -23.48 5.24 16.03
C ASP A 48 -23.17 6.73 15.77
N GLY A 49 -23.46 7.24 14.56
CA GLY A 49 -23.20 8.64 14.21
C GLY A 49 -21.72 8.95 13.96
N LEU A 50 -20.95 7.93 13.60
CA LEU A 50 -19.55 8.05 13.21
C LEU A 50 -19.40 8.97 11.99
N ILE A 51 -18.46 9.91 12.05
CA ILE A 51 -18.07 10.71 10.88
C ILE A 51 -16.71 10.20 10.46
N CYS A 52 -16.70 9.21 9.56
CA CYS A 52 -15.47 8.53 9.14
C CYS A 52 -14.34 9.48 8.73
N GLU A 53 -14.63 10.63 8.13
CA GLU A 53 -13.61 11.64 7.77
C GLU A 53 -12.74 12.10 8.95
N ASN A 54 -13.28 12.04 10.17
CA ASN A 54 -12.58 12.42 11.39
C ASN A 54 -11.87 11.25 12.08
N GLU A 55 -12.03 10.02 11.58
CA GLU A 55 -11.47 8.82 12.19
C GLU A 55 -10.07 8.52 11.66
N SER A 56 -9.24 7.94 12.53
CA SER A 56 -7.88 7.50 12.18
C SER A 56 -7.84 6.10 11.56
N GLN A 57 -8.96 5.39 11.52
CA GLN A 57 -9.01 3.96 11.19
C GLN A 57 -9.09 3.66 9.69
N TRP A 58 -9.57 4.62 8.87
CA TRP A 58 -9.63 4.45 7.42
C TRP A 58 -8.33 4.91 6.77
N ASP A 59 -7.92 4.21 5.72
CA ASP A 59 -6.73 4.55 4.93
C ASP A 59 -7.11 5.11 3.56
N LEU A 60 -8.15 4.52 2.95
CA LEU A 60 -8.66 4.85 1.64
C LEU A 60 -10.17 5.06 1.68
N ALA A 61 -10.68 5.90 0.79
CA ALA A 61 -12.11 5.92 0.49
C ALA A 61 -12.38 6.06 -1.00
N PHE A 62 -13.52 5.51 -1.43
CA PHE A 62 -13.88 5.37 -2.85
C PHE A 62 -15.25 5.97 -3.15
N GLN A 63 -15.35 6.76 -4.23
CA GLN A 63 -16.59 7.32 -4.78
C GLN A 63 -16.48 7.37 -6.30
N ARG A 64 -17.37 6.69 -7.03
CA ARG A 64 -17.24 6.47 -8.48
C ARG A 64 -15.84 5.96 -8.82
N LYS A 65 -15.05 6.70 -9.62
CA LYS A 65 -13.64 6.38 -9.92
C LYS A 65 -12.65 7.08 -8.98
N HIS A 66 -13.14 7.98 -8.13
CA HIS A 66 -12.29 8.80 -7.27
C HIS A 66 -11.84 7.96 -6.07
N ILE A 67 -10.56 8.12 -5.74
CA ILE A 67 -9.95 7.48 -4.58
C ILE A 67 -9.27 8.59 -3.79
N LYS A 68 -9.57 8.62 -2.49
CA LYS A 68 -9.02 9.60 -1.54
C LYS A 68 -8.28 8.84 -0.43
N THR A 69 -7.27 9.44 0.16
CA THR A 69 -6.49 8.88 1.27
C THR A 69 -6.80 9.65 2.56
N ASN A 70 -6.52 9.05 3.72
CA ASN A 70 -6.60 9.77 5.00
C ASN A 70 -5.38 10.70 5.16
N SER A 71 -5.41 11.80 4.42
CA SER A 71 -4.36 12.83 4.38
C SER A 71 -4.91 14.15 3.83
N GLY A 72 -4.09 15.20 3.88
CA GLY A 72 -4.35 16.47 3.20
C GLY A 72 -5.71 17.06 3.53
N LEU A 73 -6.51 17.36 2.50
CA LEU A 73 -7.85 17.92 2.64
C LEU A 73 -8.94 16.91 2.98
N SER A 74 -8.63 15.60 2.95
CA SER A 74 -9.62 14.53 3.10
C SER A 74 -9.68 13.94 4.50
N GLY A 75 -8.60 14.06 5.30
CA GLY A 75 -8.51 13.47 6.62
C GLY A 75 -7.27 13.93 7.39
N SER A 76 -7.26 13.68 8.70
CA SER A 76 -6.20 14.12 9.62
C SER A 76 -5.01 13.17 9.73
N GLY A 77 -5.07 12.03 9.05
CA GLY A 77 -3.98 11.06 9.00
C GLY A 77 -2.76 11.56 8.24
N SER A 78 -1.69 10.76 8.32
CA SER A 78 -0.42 10.95 7.60
C SER A 78 -0.34 10.07 6.35
N GLY A 79 -1.49 9.70 5.77
CA GLY A 79 -1.58 8.89 4.57
C GLY A 79 -1.07 9.60 3.32
N GLY A 80 -1.30 8.98 2.18
CA GLY A 80 -0.96 9.55 0.89
C GLY A 80 -0.70 8.45 -0.13
N ALA A 81 -0.35 8.85 -1.34
CA ALA A 81 -0.03 7.89 -2.39
C ALA A 81 1.08 8.39 -3.30
N TYR A 82 1.71 7.43 -3.96
CA TYR A 82 2.75 7.67 -4.95
C TYR A 82 2.43 6.88 -6.21
N VAL A 83 2.82 7.43 -7.36
CA VAL A 83 2.68 6.79 -8.66
C VAL A 83 4.02 6.79 -9.38
N ASP A 84 4.44 5.62 -9.85
CA ASP A 84 5.44 5.51 -10.90
C ASP A 84 4.74 5.26 -12.23
N SER A 85 4.58 6.33 -13.01
CA SER A 85 3.95 6.26 -14.34
C SER A 85 4.89 5.76 -15.45
N SER A 86 6.17 5.51 -15.15
CA SER A 86 7.13 4.90 -16.08
C SER A 86 7.02 3.38 -16.10
N MET A 87 6.37 2.80 -15.08
CA MET A 87 6.14 1.38 -14.92
C MET A 87 4.64 1.07 -14.89
N VAL A 88 4.32 -0.17 -15.26
CA VAL A 88 2.99 -0.73 -15.09
C VAL A 88 3.10 -2.04 -14.32
N TRP A 89 2.06 -2.41 -13.59
CA TRP A 89 1.87 -3.77 -13.11
C TRP A 89 1.76 -4.69 -14.33
N SER A 90 2.90 -5.24 -14.75
CA SER A 90 2.95 -6.43 -15.60
C SER A 90 2.43 -7.62 -14.79
N GLU A 91 2.33 -8.81 -15.40
CA GLU A 91 1.92 -10.01 -14.65
C GLU A 91 2.85 -10.38 -13.48
N GLU A 92 3.94 -9.63 -13.25
CA GLU A 92 4.94 -9.86 -12.21
C GLU A 92 4.75 -8.97 -10.96
N TRP A 93 3.59 -9.09 -10.30
CA TRP A 93 3.28 -8.45 -9.01
C TRP A 93 4.34 -8.66 -7.91
N VAL A 94 5.07 -9.77 -7.97
CA VAL A 94 5.93 -10.29 -6.89
C VAL A 94 7.25 -9.53 -6.76
N ASN A 95 7.68 -8.78 -7.78
CA ASN A 95 9.05 -8.25 -7.86
C ASN A 95 9.25 -6.86 -7.23
N ILE A 96 8.20 -6.29 -6.63
CA ILE A 96 8.26 -5.01 -5.94
C ILE A 96 7.94 -5.24 -4.47
N ASN A 97 8.96 -5.08 -3.62
CA ASN A 97 8.90 -5.27 -2.18
C ASN A 97 9.17 -3.99 -1.39
N GLU A 98 9.56 -2.91 -2.08
CA GLU A 98 9.84 -1.60 -1.50
C GLU A 98 9.24 -0.50 -2.39
N ALA A 99 8.94 0.65 -1.79
CA ALA A 99 8.57 1.85 -2.54
C ALA A 99 9.85 2.58 -2.95
N PRO A 100 9.88 3.34 -4.07
CA PRO A 100 11.09 4.02 -4.50
C PRO A 100 11.65 4.99 -3.45
N ASP A 101 12.98 5.02 -3.34
CA ASP A 101 13.69 5.99 -2.52
C ASP A 101 13.27 7.42 -2.84
N GLY A 102 12.94 8.19 -1.80
CA GLY A 102 12.49 9.57 -1.95
C GLY A 102 11.14 9.71 -2.67
N ALA A 103 10.28 8.68 -2.62
CA ALA A 103 8.92 8.74 -3.15
C ALA A 103 8.22 10.03 -2.71
N GLY A 104 7.78 10.81 -3.70
CA GLY A 104 7.02 12.04 -3.48
C GLY A 104 5.59 11.72 -3.09
N TRP A 105 5.35 11.30 -1.85
CA TRP A 105 4.03 11.00 -1.31
C TRP A 105 3.10 12.21 -1.47
N LEU A 106 2.09 12.07 -2.32
CA LEU A 106 1.10 13.10 -2.56
C LEU A 106 -0.07 12.91 -1.59
N GLU A 107 -0.39 13.97 -0.87
CA GLU A 107 -1.61 14.06 -0.08
C GLU A 107 -2.80 14.48 -0.94
N ASP A 108 -3.98 14.39 -0.36
CA ASP A 108 -5.23 14.72 -1.04
C ASP A 108 -5.40 16.22 -1.26
N THR A 109 -5.84 16.58 -2.46
CA THR A 109 -6.00 17.97 -2.91
C THR A 109 -7.37 18.19 -3.59
N ILE A 110 -7.68 19.46 -3.87
CA ILE A 110 -8.90 19.86 -4.56
C ILE A 110 -8.91 19.35 -6.01
N ALA A 111 -10.06 18.81 -6.45
CA ALA A 111 -10.35 18.53 -7.84
C ALA A 111 -11.77 18.98 -8.21
N ASN A 112 -11.97 19.41 -9.46
CA ASN A 112 -13.24 19.95 -9.97
C ASN A 112 -13.88 19.02 -11.02
N ASP A 113 -13.82 17.71 -10.79
CA ASP A 113 -14.30 16.70 -11.74
C ASP A 113 -15.28 15.68 -11.11
N PHE A 114 -15.88 16.04 -9.97
CA PHE A 114 -16.94 15.25 -9.36
C PHE A 114 -18.27 15.58 -10.03
N TYR A 115 -18.99 14.58 -10.52
CA TYR A 115 -20.25 14.82 -11.25
C TYR A 115 -21.44 14.90 -10.30
N ASP A 116 -22.13 16.04 -10.32
CA ASP A 116 -23.36 16.25 -9.55
C ASP A 116 -24.59 15.84 -10.39
N LEU A 117 -25.41 14.92 -9.85
CA LEU A 117 -26.59 14.39 -10.54
C LEU A 117 -27.77 15.38 -10.58
N GLN A 118 -27.81 16.37 -9.69
CA GLN A 118 -28.90 17.34 -9.59
C GLN A 118 -28.69 18.50 -10.56
N THR A 119 -27.47 19.04 -10.61
CA THR A 119 -27.11 20.17 -11.47
C THR A 119 -26.58 19.72 -12.83
N HIS A 120 -26.19 18.45 -12.97
CA HIS A 120 -25.50 17.91 -14.14
C HIS A 120 -24.20 18.67 -14.47
N THR A 121 -23.52 19.19 -13.44
CA THR A 121 -22.23 19.89 -13.58
C THR A 121 -21.12 19.18 -12.84
N PHE A 122 -19.87 19.48 -13.20
CA PHE A 122 -18.74 19.11 -12.37
C PHE A 122 -18.60 20.09 -11.20
N VAL A 123 -18.40 19.53 -10.01
CA VAL A 123 -18.25 20.26 -8.75
C VAL A 123 -16.93 19.92 -8.09
N GLU A 124 -16.61 20.69 -7.05
CA GLU A 124 -15.43 20.48 -6.22
C GLU A 124 -15.57 19.21 -5.37
N GLY A 125 -14.46 18.49 -5.22
CA GLY A 125 -14.29 17.44 -4.22
C GLY A 125 -12.81 17.20 -3.95
N PHE A 126 -12.52 16.35 -2.97
CA PHE A 126 -11.15 16.04 -2.54
C PHE A 126 -10.78 14.61 -2.94
N LYS A 127 -9.61 14.46 -3.53
CA LYS A 127 -9.08 13.14 -3.92
C LYS A 127 -7.57 13.16 -3.97
N ASN A 128 -6.99 11.97 -4.03
CA ASN A 128 -5.56 11.84 -4.16
C ASN A 128 -5.12 12.00 -5.64
N PRO A 129 -4.20 12.93 -5.97
CA PRO A 129 -3.76 13.15 -7.34
C PRO A 129 -2.93 11.99 -7.90
N ALA A 130 -2.14 11.29 -7.08
CA ALA A 130 -1.41 10.10 -7.52
C ALA A 130 -2.39 8.97 -7.84
N LEU A 131 -3.34 8.67 -6.94
CA LEU A 131 -4.31 7.61 -7.20
C LEU A 131 -5.22 7.92 -8.38
N ASN A 132 -5.56 9.18 -8.65
CA ASN A 132 -6.37 9.56 -9.82
C ASN A 132 -5.76 9.12 -11.18
N SER A 133 -4.47 8.81 -11.22
CA SER A 133 -3.79 8.28 -12.41
C SER A 133 -4.12 6.82 -12.72
N TRP A 134 -4.87 6.11 -11.87
CA TRP A 134 -5.21 4.68 -12.06
C TRP A 134 -6.05 4.41 -13.31
N GLY A 135 -6.78 5.41 -13.81
CA GLY A 135 -7.63 5.24 -14.98
C GLY A 135 -8.26 6.54 -15.51
N TRP A 136 -8.61 6.52 -16.79
CA TRP A 136 -9.19 7.65 -17.51
C TRP A 136 -10.41 7.20 -18.33
N PHE A 137 -11.34 8.11 -18.57
CA PHE A 137 -12.50 7.84 -19.44
C PHE A 137 -12.16 8.22 -20.89
N ASP A 138 -12.44 7.32 -21.83
CA ASP A 138 -12.29 7.60 -23.26
C ASP A 138 -13.48 8.35 -23.85
N GLU A 139 -13.43 8.59 -25.17
CA GLU A 139 -14.48 9.28 -25.94
C GLU A 139 -15.84 8.56 -25.90
N THR A 140 -15.86 7.28 -25.51
CA THR A 140 -17.08 6.47 -25.35
C THR A 140 -17.57 6.40 -23.91
N TYR A 141 -16.94 7.13 -22.98
CA TYR A 141 -17.20 7.09 -21.55
C TYR A 141 -16.88 5.73 -20.90
N THR A 142 -15.96 4.98 -21.50
CA THR A 142 -15.43 3.75 -20.90
C THR A 142 -14.18 4.07 -20.09
N LEU A 143 -14.13 3.59 -18.84
CA LEU A 143 -12.93 3.73 -18.01
C LEU A 143 -11.87 2.74 -18.44
N ASN A 144 -10.69 3.28 -18.79
CA ASN A 144 -9.49 2.55 -19.18
C ASN A 144 -8.48 2.61 -18.02
N PRO A 145 -8.21 1.50 -17.32
CA PRO A 145 -7.14 1.44 -16.33
C PRO A 145 -5.77 1.69 -16.98
N THR A 146 -4.92 2.46 -16.32
CA THR A 146 -3.53 2.68 -16.76
C THR A 146 -2.61 1.54 -16.38
N ASN A 147 -2.97 0.81 -15.32
CA ASN A 147 -2.15 -0.20 -14.66
C ASN A 147 -0.80 0.33 -14.15
N TYR A 148 -0.66 1.65 -13.92
CA TYR A 148 0.56 2.19 -13.33
C TYR A 148 0.86 1.56 -11.97
N VAL A 149 2.15 1.47 -11.66
CA VAL A 149 2.62 1.08 -10.33
C VAL A 149 2.22 2.18 -9.35
N LEU A 150 1.34 1.84 -8.42
CA LEU A 150 0.85 2.76 -7.39
C LEU A 150 1.21 2.22 -6.02
N PHE A 151 1.47 3.14 -5.11
CA PHE A 151 1.69 2.85 -3.70
C PHE A 151 0.78 3.71 -2.85
N VAL A 152 0.34 3.16 -1.72
CA VAL A 152 -0.47 3.85 -0.72
C VAL A 152 0.24 3.77 0.62
N LYS A 153 0.30 4.90 1.32
CA LYS A 153 0.74 5.00 2.70
C LYS A 153 -0.49 5.06 3.62
N SER A 154 -0.51 4.23 4.66
CA SER A 154 -1.62 4.16 5.62
C SER A 154 -1.83 5.47 6.38
N ALA A 155 -2.98 5.61 7.03
CA ALA A 155 -3.31 6.79 7.83
C ALA A 155 -2.32 7.06 8.97
N SER A 156 -1.63 6.02 9.48
CA SER A 156 -0.57 6.17 10.48
C SER A 156 0.71 6.79 9.89
N GLY A 157 0.91 6.68 8.57
CA GLY A 157 2.13 7.06 7.88
C GLY A 157 3.22 5.98 7.90
N LEU A 158 3.00 4.85 8.58
CA LEU A 158 4.03 3.83 8.82
C LEU A 158 3.99 2.68 7.83
N ASP A 159 2.79 2.26 7.42
CA ASP A 159 2.63 1.10 6.56
C ASP A 159 2.48 1.55 5.11
N ILE A 160 3.24 0.93 4.22
CA ILE A 160 3.18 1.17 2.78
C ILE A 160 2.62 -0.08 2.11
N PHE A 161 1.79 0.12 1.09
CA PHE A 161 1.19 -0.94 0.30
C PHE A 161 1.48 -0.69 -1.17
N LYS A 162 1.91 -1.72 -1.91
CA LYS A 162 1.69 -1.71 -3.36
C LYS A 162 0.21 -1.85 -3.63
N PHE A 163 -0.28 -1.10 -4.60
CA PHE A 163 -1.69 -0.89 -4.83
C PHE A 163 -2.00 -0.93 -6.32
N TRP A 164 -3.05 -1.64 -6.72
CA TRP A 164 -3.45 -1.75 -8.12
C TRP A 164 -4.97 -1.80 -8.26
N PRO A 165 -5.60 -0.67 -8.60
CA PRO A 165 -6.96 -0.65 -9.13
C PRO A 165 -6.91 -1.11 -10.59
N TYR A 166 -7.48 -2.28 -10.87
CA TYR A 166 -7.35 -2.93 -12.19
C TYR A 166 -8.67 -3.08 -12.93
N ASN A 167 -9.81 -2.86 -12.27
CA ASN A 167 -11.11 -2.94 -12.91
C ASN A 167 -12.10 -1.95 -12.29
N TYR A 168 -13.04 -1.46 -13.10
CA TYR A 168 -14.10 -0.51 -12.71
C TYR A 168 -15.52 -1.05 -12.92
N TYR A 169 -15.65 -2.11 -13.71
CA TYR A 169 -16.93 -2.64 -14.17
C TYR A 169 -17.09 -4.10 -13.74
N ILE A 170 -18.21 -4.40 -13.10
CA ILE A 170 -18.66 -5.79 -12.87
C ILE A 170 -20.06 -5.90 -13.50
N ASP A 171 -20.24 -6.90 -14.37
CA ASP A 171 -21.49 -7.13 -15.12
C ASP A 171 -22.03 -5.87 -15.84
N GLY A 172 -21.11 -5.05 -16.38
CA GLY A 172 -21.42 -3.80 -17.08
C GLY A 172 -21.78 -2.60 -16.18
N SER A 173 -21.84 -2.79 -14.87
CA SER A 173 -22.11 -1.71 -13.90
C SER A 173 -20.80 -1.03 -13.49
N GLY A 174 -20.69 0.27 -13.75
CA GLY A 174 -19.52 1.08 -13.39
C GLY A 174 -19.59 1.63 -11.96
N GLY A 175 -18.43 1.77 -11.33
CA GLY A 175 -18.31 2.16 -9.92
C GLY A 175 -18.04 0.96 -9.00
N LEU A 176 -17.73 -0.20 -9.58
CA LEU A 176 -17.33 -1.41 -8.85
C LEU A 176 -15.82 -1.56 -9.04
N ILE A 177 -15.04 -0.94 -8.16
CA ILE A 177 -13.58 -0.88 -8.29
C ILE A 177 -12.98 -2.18 -7.75
N SER A 178 -12.39 -3.01 -8.60
CA SER A 178 -11.57 -4.12 -8.16
C SER A 178 -10.13 -3.65 -7.93
N ILE A 179 -9.64 -3.90 -6.72
CA ILE A 179 -8.29 -3.56 -6.29
C ILE A 179 -7.52 -4.83 -5.90
N ARG A 180 -6.21 -4.79 -6.14
CA ARG A 180 -5.21 -5.72 -5.63
C ARG A 180 -4.23 -4.92 -4.80
N TYR A 181 -3.93 -5.36 -3.58
CA TYR A 181 -2.94 -4.70 -2.75
C TYR A 181 -2.24 -5.69 -1.83
N GLN A 182 -1.05 -5.31 -1.40
CA GLN A 182 -0.23 -6.08 -0.49
C GLN A 182 0.63 -5.07 0.26
N ALA A 183 0.75 -5.24 1.57
CA ALA A 183 1.69 -4.43 2.32
C ALA A 183 3.11 -4.70 1.81
N LEU A 184 3.95 -3.68 1.81
CA LEU A 184 5.38 -3.78 1.62
C LEU A 184 5.98 -4.09 2.97
N ASN A 185 5.73 -5.31 3.45
CA ASN A 185 6.33 -5.79 4.67
C ASN A 185 7.61 -6.52 4.33
N CYS A 186 8.53 -6.54 5.27
CA CYS A 186 9.69 -7.40 5.14
C CYS A 186 9.28 -8.88 5.01
N ASN A 187 9.54 -9.50 3.86
CA ASN A 187 9.20 -10.90 3.60
C ASN A 187 10.00 -11.85 4.51
N ILE A 188 11.26 -11.53 4.75
CA ILE A 188 12.12 -12.20 5.71
C ILE A 188 12.82 -11.11 6.50
N ASN A 189 12.47 -10.95 7.79
CA ASN A 189 13.10 -9.93 8.63
C ASN A 189 14.64 -10.02 8.56
N GLY A 190 15.29 -8.91 8.19
CA GLY A 190 16.73 -8.86 7.96
C GLY A 190 17.22 -9.28 6.57
N ASP A 191 16.36 -9.62 5.61
CA ASP A 191 16.72 -9.83 4.19
C ASP A 191 16.52 -8.52 3.43
N ILE A 192 17.58 -7.71 3.38
CA ILE A 192 17.52 -6.34 2.85
C ILE A 192 17.72 -6.35 1.35
N ASN A 193 18.57 -7.25 0.84
CA ASN A 193 18.89 -7.30 -0.57
C ASN A 193 17.89 -8.17 -1.37
N SER A 194 16.85 -8.70 -0.70
CA SER A 194 15.80 -9.55 -1.28
C SER A 194 16.35 -10.79 -1.98
N ASP A 195 17.48 -11.32 -1.54
CA ASP A 195 18.11 -12.53 -2.10
C ASP A 195 17.57 -13.83 -1.48
N THR A 196 16.61 -13.73 -0.56
CA THR A 196 15.97 -14.80 0.22
C THR A 196 16.84 -15.42 1.31
N PHE A 197 18.05 -14.91 1.55
CA PHE A 197 18.97 -15.39 2.59
C PHE A 197 19.42 -14.27 3.51
N VAL A 198 19.04 -14.34 4.79
CA VAL A 198 19.60 -13.45 5.83
C VAL A 198 21.06 -13.84 6.12
N ASN A 199 22.00 -13.01 5.67
CA ASN A 199 23.43 -13.27 5.79
C ASN A 199 24.25 -11.97 5.93
N ILE A 200 25.58 -12.09 5.82
CA ILE A 200 26.48 -10.95 6.00
C ILE A 200 26.25 -9.82 4.98
N LEU A 201 25.70 -10.13 3.81
CA LEU A 201 25.35 -9.13 2.80
C LEU A 201 24.23 -8.20 3.30
N ASP A 202 23.25 -8.71 4.04
CA ASP A 202 22.19 -7.90 4.64
C ASP A 202 22.71 -7.03 5.77
N VAL A 203 23.64 -7.54 6.58
CA VAL A 203 24.31 -6.75 7.62
C VAL A 203 25.00 -5.54 6.99
N VAL A 204 25.71 -5.74 5.87
CA VAL A 204 26.35 -4.66 5.13
C VAL A 204 25.31 -3.66 4.61
N ALA A 205 24.17 -4.14 4.13
CA ALA A 205 23.09 -3.28 3.66
C ALA A 205 22.47 -2.44 4.79
N ILE A 206 22.19 -3.02 5.97
CA ILE A 206 21.73 -2.29 7.16
C ILE A 206 22.76 -1.23 7.58
N VAL A 207 24.05 -1.58 7.61
CA VAL A 207 25.11 -0.61 7.94
C VAL A 207 25.13 0.55 6.96
N ASN A 208 24.93 0.29 5.66
CA ASN A 208 24.83 1.35 4.67
C ASN A 208 23.61 2.25 4.94
N ASN A 209 22.45 1.69 5.27
CA ASN A 209 21.27 2.48 5.65
C ASN A 209 21.57 3.37 6.85
N VAL A 210 22.15 2.82 7.93
CA VAL A 210 22.52 3.55 9.15
C VAL A 210 23.53 4.68 8.87
N VAL A 211 24.46 4.48 7.95
CA VAL A 211 25.53 5.45 7.63
C VAL A 211 25.09 6.48 6.59
N SER A 212 24.11 6.18 5.74
CA SER A 212 23.70 7.03 4.62
C SER A 212 22.96 8.32 5.00
N GLU A 213 22.59 8.49 6.28
CA GLU A 213 21.74 9.59 6.77
C GLU A 213 20.42 9.74 5.98
N SER A 214 19.93 8.67 5.35
CA SER A 214 18.63 8.69 4.68
C SER A 214 17.49 8.72 5.70
N ASP A 215 16.53 9.62 5.52
CA ASP A 215 15.27 9.61 6.27
C ASP A 215 14.32 8.46 5.84
N TYR A 216 14.80 7.55 4.98
CA TYR A 216 14.05 6.39 4.54
C TYR A 216 14.08 5.31 5.63
N TYR A 217 12.89 4.92 6.08
CA TYR A 217 12.71 3.82 7.02
C TYR A 217 12.59 2.51 6.25
N GLU A 218 13.62 1.68 6.32
CA GLU A 218 13.61 0.33 5.74
C GLU A 218 13.14 -0.69 6.78
N GLN A 219 11.91 -1.20 6.63
CA GLN A 219 11.32 -2.11 7.61
C GLN A 219 12.09 -3.44 7.72
N CYS A 220 12.72 -3.93 6.65
CA CYS A 220 13.62 -5.09 6.73
C CYS A 220 14.89 -4.83 7.52
N ALA A 221 15.26 -3.55 7.73
CA ALA A 221 16.42 -3.14 8.49
C ALA A 221 16.14 -2.93 9.97
N ASP A 222 14.88 -2.75 10.38
CA ASP A 222 14.46 -2.75 11.79
C ASP A 222 14.35 -4.20 12.30
N TYR A 223 15.51 -4.85 12.40
CA TYR A 223 15.60 -6.26 12.78
C TYR A 223 15.06 -6.51 14.19
N ASN A 224 15.22 -5.54 15.10
CA ASN A 224 14.78 -5.67 16.49
C ASN A 224 13.32 -5.19 16.72
N SER A 225 12.68 -4.61 15.70
CA SER A 225 11.31 -4.11 15.71
C SER A 225 11.07 -2.97 16.72
N ASP A 226 12.05 -2.08 16.91
CA ASP A 226 11.97 -0.91 17.78
C ASP A 226 11.53 0.38 17.06
N ALA A 227 11.18 0.27 15.78
CA ALA A 227 10.79 1.35 14.88
C ALA A 227 11.91 2.36 14.57
N ALA A 228 13.17 1.97 14.74
CA ALA A 228 14.32 2.80 14.37
C ALA A 228 15.47 1.96 13.78
N VAL A 229 15.80 2.18 12.51
CA VAL A 229 16.96 1.51 11.88
C VAL A 229 18.28 2.11 12.41
N ASN A 230 18.98 1.38 13.26
CA ASN A 230 20.21 1.83 13.92
C ASN A 230 21.20 0.68 14.21
N ILE A 231 22.25 0.97 14.99
CA ILE A 231 23.28 -0.02 15.33
C ILE A 231 22.73 -1.22 16.13
N LEU A 232 21.62 -1.05 16.84
CA LEU A 232 20.97 -2.12 17.58
C LEU A 232 20.44 -3.20 16.63
N ASP A 233 19.96 -2.84 15.44
CA ASP A 233 19.54 -3.80 14.42
C ASP A 233 20.70 -4.59 13.87
N VAL A 234 21.82 -3.91 13.57
CA VAL A 234 23.07 -4.54 13.13
C VAL A 234 23.55 -5.58 14.16
N VAL A 235 23.49 -5.25 15.44
CA VAL A 235 23.87 -6.19 16.51
C VAL A 235 22.89 -7.36 16.57
N ALA A 236 21.59 -7.10 16.43
CA ALA A 236 20.56 -8.12 16.50
C ALA A 236 20.64 -9.12 15.33
N ILE A 237 20.81 -8.65 14.09
CA ILE A 237 20.97 -9.50 12.91
C ILE A 237 22.30 -10.27 12.93
N VAL A 238 23.41 -9.65 13.37
CA VAL A 238 24.69 -10.39 13.50
C VAL A 238 24.52 -11.51 14.51
N SER A 239 23.84 -11.25 15.62
CA SER A 239 23.57 -12.24 16.66
C SER A 239 22.70 -13.40 16.16
N SER A 240 21.82 -13.19 15.19
CA SER A 240 21.01 -14.27 14.61
C SER A 240 21.76 -15.10 13.56
N ILE A 241 22.75 -14.52 12.87
CA ILE A 241 23.59 -15.22 11.89
C ILE A 241 24.64 -16.10 12.56
N VAL A 242 25.22 -15.64 13.68
CA VAL A 242 26.36 -16.31 14.33
C VAL A 242 25.97 -17.37 15.36
N ASN A 243 24.70 -17.44 15.77
CA ASN A 243 24.17 -18.41 16.73
C ASN A 243 23.36 -19.50 16.05
#